data_AF-A0A2K8T510-F1
#
_entry.id   AF-A0A2K8T510-F1
#
_cell.length_a   1.000
_cell.length_b   1.000
_cell.length_c   1.000
_cell.angle_alpha   90.00
_cell.angle_beta   90.00
_cell.angle_gamma   90.00
#
_symmetry.space_group_name_H-M   'P 1'
#
loop_
_entity.id
_entity.type
_entity.pdbx_description
1 polymer ?
#
loop_
_entity_poly.entity_id
_entity_poly.type
_entity_poly.pdbx_seq_one_letter_code
_entity_poly.pdbx_strand_id
1 'polypeptide(L)'
;MTATFMKVPKFRATQWVSFIGGEGIVRSYTPESGTWTYLIEMALGLKPDFGRVGAETMILLTEADLHLTHIASEGDVTLKRFEAVYNLK
;
A
#
# COMPACT_ATOMS: atom_id res chain seq x y z
N MET A 1 31.26 -14.40 11.89
CA MET A 1 29.81 -14.09 11.83
C MET A 1 29.66 -12.76 11.13
N THR A 2 29.35 -12.75 9.84
CA THR A 2 29.07 -11.51 9.11
C THR A 2 27.68 -11.04 9.53
N ALA A 3 27.62 -10.03 10.39
CA ALA A 3 26.38 -9.33 10.66
C ALA A 3 25.93 -8.67 9.36
N THR A 4 24.99 -9.31 8.66
CA THR A 4 24.28 -8.67 7.56
C THR A 4 23.50 -7.51 8.18
N PHE A 5 23.96 -6.28 7.93
CA PHE A 5 23.20 -5.08 8.22
C PHE A 5 21.92 -5.16 7.38
N MET A 6 20.89 -5.79 7.94
CA MET A 6 19.57 -5.78 7.36
C MET A 6 19.12 -4.32 7.38
N LYS A 7 19.05 -3.72 6.20
CA LYS A 7 18.53 -2.38 6.00
C LYS A 7 17.17 -2.31 6.68
N VAL A 8 16.88 -1.24 7.43
CA VAL A 8 15.55 -1.08 8.05
C VAL A 8 14.52 -0.90 6.93
N PRO A 9 13.32 -1.50 7.01
CA PRO A 9 12.29 -1.33 5.99
C PRO A 9 11.86 0.14 5.94
N LYS A 10 11.78 0.69 4.73
CA LYS A 10 11.34 2.08 4.51
C LYS A 10 9.85 2.28 4.80
N PHE A 11 9.02 1.27 4.55
CA PHE A 11 7.58 1.34 4.77
C PHE A 11 7.12 0.34 5.84
N ARG A 12 6.02 0.66 6.53
CA ARG A 12 5.44 -0.19 7.58
C ARG A 12 4.11 -0.76 7.16
N ALA A 13 3.68 -1.85 7.80
CA ALA A 13 2.33 -2.36 7.64
C ALA A 13 1.29 -1.26 7.97
N THR A 14 0.15 -1.30 7.28
CA THR A 14 -0.92 -0.29 7.29
C THR A 14 -0.57 1.08 6.73
N GLN A 15 0.65 1.27 6.20
CA GLN A 15 1.04 2.52 5.58
C GLN A 15 0.50 2.61 4.14
N TRP A 16 -0.02 3.78 3.80
CA TRP A 16 -0.42 4.10 2.43
C TRP A 16 0.80 4.45 1.57
N VAL A 17 0.88 3.80 0.42
CA VAL A 17 1.95 3.98 -0.56
C VAL A 17 1.36 4.15 -1.96
N SER A 18 2.07 4.90 -2.79
CA SER A 18 1.79 5.05 -4.21
C SER A 18 2.87 4.34 -5.03
N PHE A 19 2.49 3.86 -6.21
CA PHE A 19 3.38 3.16 -7.14
C PHE A 19 2.84 3.28 -8.57
N ILE A 20 3.63 2.80 -9.53
CA ILE A 20 3.22 2.79 -10.94
C ILE A 20 2.05 1.81 -11.09
N GLY A 21 0.84 2.33 -11.23
CA GLY A 21 -0.40 1.54 -11.36
C GLY A 21 -1.48 1.87 -10.33
N GLY A 22 -1.16 2.65 -9.29
CA GLY A 22 -2.16 3.14 -8.35
C GLY A 22 -1.61 3.39 -6.95
N GLU A 23 -2.51 3.37 -5.98
CA GLU A 23 -2.20 3.54 -4.56
C GLU A 23 -2.76 2.34 -3.79
N GLY A 24 -2.14 2.03 -2.65
CA GLY A 24 -2.59 0.95 -1.79
C GLY A 24 -1.96 0.99 -0.41
N ILE A 25 -2.33 0.01 0.40
CA ILE A 25 -1.91 -0.14 1.80
C ILE A 25 -0.92 -1.29 1.90
N VAL A 26 0.22 -1.06 2.53
CA VAL A 26 1.17 -2.12 2.86
C VAL A 26 0.51 -3.08 3.86
N ARG A 27 0.37 -4.36 3.51
CA ARG A 27 -0.12 -5.42 4.41
C ARG A 27 1.00 -6.12 5.14
N SER A 28 2.08 -6.44 4.42
CA SER A 28 3.26 -7.09 4.98
C SER A 28 4.50 -6.72 4.18
N TYR A 29 5.67 -6.99 4.75
CA TYR A 29 6.95 -6.79 4.10
C TYR A 29 7.95 -7.85 4.54
N THR A 30 8.78 -8.30 3.60
CA THR A 30 9.79 -9.34 3.84
C THR A 30 11.14 -8.88 3.28
N PRO A 31 12.25 -9.15 3.98
CA PRO A 31 13.56 -8.83 3.47
C PRO A 31 13.90 -9.78 2.31
N GLU A 32 14.41 -9.24 1.20
CA GLU A 32 14.80 -10.00 0.01
C GLU A 32 16.11 -9.45 -0.55
N SER A 33 17.17 -10.27 -0.58
CA SER A 33 18.45 -9.94 -1.24
C SER A 33 19.04 -8.55 -0.95
N GLY A 34 18.92 -8.06 0.29
CA GLY A 34 19.44 -6.73 0.69
C GLY A 34 18.48 -5.56 0.41
N THR A 35 17.29 -5.84 -0.10
CA THR A 35 16.16 -4.92 -0.21
C THR A 35 14.95 -5.46 0.57
N TRP A 36 13.82 -4.76 0.47
CA TRP A 36 12.54 -5.17 1.02
C TRP A 36 11.51 -5.32 -0.08
N THR A 37 10.71 -6.37 0.04
CA THR A 37 9.57 -6.63 -0.82
C THR A 37 8.30 -6.47 0.01
N TYR A 38 7.31 -5.77 -0.54
CA TYR A 38 6.12 -5.31 0.16
C TYR A 38 4.87 -5.86 -0.52
N LEU A 39 3.97 -6.44 0.27
CA LEU A 39 2.65 -6.83 -0.18
C LEU A 39 1.71 -5.63 -0.01
N ILE A 40 1.19 -5.12 -1.11
CA ILE A 40 0.31 -3.96 -1.16
C ILE A 40 -1.10 -4.42 -1.49
N GLU A 41 -2.06 -4.04 -0.66
CA GLU A 41 -3.47 -4.19 -0.97
C GLU A 41 -3.99 -2.88 -1.57
N MET A 42 -4.45 -2.94 -2.82
CA MET A 42 -5.10 -1.80 -3.46
C MET A 42 -6.51 -1.63 -2.90
N ALA A 43 -6.90 -0.39 -2.59
CA ALA A 43 -8.30 -0.11 -2.30
C ALA A 43 -9.16 -0.44 -3.52
N LEU A 44 -10.28 -1.14 -3.31
CA LEU A 44 -11.31 -1.31 -4.31
C LEU A 44 -11.82 0.07 -4.72
N GLY A 45 -11.35 0.57 -5.87
CA GLY A 45 -12.03 1.66 -6.54
C GLY A 45 -13.50 1.30 -6.76
N LEU A 46 -14.39 2.30 -6.79
CA LEU A 46 -15.80 2.12 -7.17
C LEU A 46 -15.87 1.18 -8.37
N LYS A 47 -16.40 -0.01 -8.13
CA LYS A 47 -16.50 -1.12 -9.07
C LYS A 47 -17.03 -0.58 -10.41
N PRO A 48 -16.27 -0.60 -11.52
CA PRO A 48 -16.84 -0.27 -12.82
C PRO A 48 -17.92 -1.31 -13.13
N ASP A 49 -19.05 -0.84 -13.65
CA ASP A 49 -20.33 -1.56 -13.74
C ASP A 49 -20.27 -2.89 -14.52
N PHE A 50 -19.19 -3.16 -15.28
CA PHE A 50 -19.00 -4.41 -16.01
C PHE A 50 -17.54 -4.91 -15.99
N GLY A 51 -17.37 -6.19 -15.65
CA GLY A 51 -16.35 -7.04 -16.28
C GLY A 51 -15.03 -7.31 -15.57
N ARG A 52 -14.79 -6.84 -14.33
CA ARG A 52 -13.63 -7.32 -13.54
C ARG A 52 -14.07 -8.27 -12.43
N VAL A 53 -13.78 -9.55 -12.63
CA VAL A 53 -13.84 -10.59 -11.59
C VAL A 53 -12.53 -10.58 -10.82
N GLY A 54 -12.57 -10.13 -9.57
CA GLY A 54 -11.43 -10.14 -8.66
C GLY A 54 -11.75 -9.32 -7.40
N ALA A 55 -12.01 -10.03 -6.30
CA ALA A 55 -11.93 -9.50 -4.94
C ALA A 55 -10.52 -8.91 -4.70
N GLU A 56 -10.39 -7.94 -3.80
CA GLU A 56 -9.16 -7.21 -3.42
C GLU A 56 -7.86 -7.56 -4.19
N THR A 57 -7.30 -6.63 -4.99
CA THR A 57 -6.03 -6.88 -5.69
C THR A 57 -4.85 -6.68 -4.73
N MET A 58 -4.17 -7.77 -4.39
CA MET A 58 -2.87 -7.75 -3.70
C MET A 58 -1.74 -7.77 -4.74
N ILE A 59 -0.76 -6.86 -4.58
CA ILE A 59 0.41 -6.78 -5.45
C ILE A 59 1.68 -6.83 -4.61
N LEU A 60 2.66 -7.61 -5.07
CA LEU A 60 3.97 -7.67 -4.47
C LEU A 60 4.93 -6.74 -5.22
N LEU A 61 5.48 -5.74 -4.53
CA LEU A 61 6.35 -4.71 -5.11
C LEU A 61 7.64 -4.56 -4.31
N THR A 62 8.73 -4.16 -4.97
CA THR A 62 9.99 -3.90 -4.28
C THR A 62 10.00 -2.51 -3.64
N GLU A 63 10.90 -2.27 -2.69
CA GLU A 63 11.09 -0.96 -2.04
C GLU A 63 11.29 0.19 -3.05
N ALA A 64 11.88 -0.11 -4.21
CA ALA A 64 12.20 0.88 -5.24
C ALA A 64 10.96 1.32 -6.05
N ASP A 65 9.94 0.46 -6.14
CA ASP A 65 8.70 0.73 -6.87
C ASP A 65 7.68 1.53 -6.04
N LEU A 66 7.97 1.73 -4.74
CA LEU A 66 7.07 2.36 -3.78
C LEU A 66 7.50 3.78 -3.43
N HIS A 67 6.51 4.66 -3.39
CA HIS A 67 6.61 6.03 -2.93
C HIS A 67 5.69 6.25 -1.72
N LEU A 68 6.14 7.10 -0.80
CA LEU A 68 5.29 7.51 0.32
C LEU A 68 4.15 8.34 -0.26
N THR A 69 2.91 7.90 -0.07
CA THR A 69 1.78 8.77 -0.40
C THR A 69 1.75 9.90 0.60
N HIS A 70 1.78 11.14 0.09
CA HIS A 70 1.73 12.33 0.91
C HIS A 70 0.31 12.46 1.46
N ILE A 71 0.04 11.82 2.60
CA ILE A 71 -1.08 12.22 3.43
C ILE A 71 -0.73 13.60 3.94
N ALA A 72 -1.20 14.63 3.22
CA ALA A 72 -1.09 16.01 3.65
C ALA A 72 -1.57 16.08 5.10
N SER A 73 -0.63 16.39 5.99
CA SER A 73 -0.92 16.66 7.39
C SER A 73 -1.56 18.05 7.47
N GLU A 74 -2.79 18.18 7.01
CA GLU A 74 -3.62 19.36 7.24
C GLU A 74 -5.10 18.99 7.08
N GLY A 75 -5.81 18.90 8.21
CA GLY A 75 -7.26 19.09 8.31
C GLY A 75 -8.21 18.34 7.36
N ASP A 76 -8.90 17.34 7.90
CA ASP A 76 -10.35 17.15 7.73
C ASP A 76 -10.93 16.48 6.46
N VAL A 77 -10.25 16.41 5.30
CA VAL A 77 -10.95 15.98 4.06
C VAL A 77 -10.80 14.49 3.70
N THR A 78 -9.65 13.85 3.96
CA THR A 78 -9.39 12.47 3.49
C THR A 78 -9.98 11.40 4.41
N LEU A 79 -10.10 11.67 5.71
CA LEU A 79 -10.71 10.73 6.67
C LEU A 79 -12.21 10.53 6.36
N LYS A 80 -12.89 11.57 5.86
CA LYS A 80 -14.28 11.44 5.36
C LYS A 80 -14.38 10.62 4.08
N ARG A 81 -13.38 10.66 3.18
CA ARG A 81 -13.32 9.77 2.01
C ARG A 81 -13.08 8.32 2.43
N PHE A 82 -12.25 8.11 3.44
CA PHE A 82 -11.94 6.78 3.97
C PHE A 82 -13.13 6.15 4.73
N GLU A 83 -13.81 6.91 5.59
CA GLU A 83 -15.06 6.47 6.22
C GLU A 83 -16.17 6.27 5.20
N ALA A 84 -16.36 7.16 4.22
CA ALA A 84 -17.42 7.00 3.22
C ALA A 84 -17.27 5.73 2.35
N VAL A 85 -16.04 5.27 2.12
CA VAL A 85 -15.79 4.03 1.34
C VAL A 85 -15.96 2.77 2.19
N TYR A 86 -15.65 2.81 3.48
CA TYR A 86 -15.67 1.62 4.36
C TYR A 86 -16.89 1.53 5.31
N ASN A 87 -17.65 2.60 5.53
CA ASN A 87 -18.85 2.61 6.38
C ASN A 87 -20.18 2.48 5.60
N LEU A 88 -20.13 2.04 4.33
CA LEU A 88 -21.36 1.65 3.61
C LEU A 88 -21.74 0.20 3.99
N LYS A 89 -22.22 0.04 5.22
CA LYS A 89 -22.96 -1.14 5.69
C LYS A 89 -24.37 -0.73 6.11
#